data_AF-A0A6I4NXI6-F1
#
_entry.id   AF-A0A6I4NXI6-F1
#
_cell.length_a   1.000
_cell.length_b   1.000
_cell.length_c   1.000
_cell.angle_alpha   90.00
_cell.angle_beta   90.00
_cell.angle_gamma   90.00
#
_symmetry.space_group_name_H-M   'P 1'
#
loop_
_entity.id
_entity.type
_entity.pdbx_description
1 polymer ?
#
loop_
_entity_poly.entity_id
_entity_poly.type
_entity_poly.pdbx_seq_one_letter_code
_entity_poly.pdbx_strand_id
1 'polypeptide(L)'
;MTDTITDTEQETVRLVNGLSCELPASSPLAKLLRSQRTWVGPDARERGQILRAAKSVAIVGASPNPARSSYFVSTYLQQSADYDLYFVNPNATEILGQPVYKSLADLPVVPDIVDVFRRGTDIPQVIDEVVAIGAKTIWVQLGIWNEEAAYYGEQQGLTVVMDRCIKVEHARFGGGLHLLGFDTGQISARKTKR
;
A
#
# COMPACT_ATOMS: atom_id res chain seq x y z
N MET A 1 25.65 -27.73 -40.36
CA MET A 1 24.80 -28.19 -39.23
C MET A 1 24.18 -26.95 -38.66
N THR A 2 22.88 -26.78 -38.89
CA THR A 2 22.07 -25.66 -38.41
C THR A 2 21.92 -25.77 -36.89
N ASP A 3 22.50 -24.82 -36.16
CA ASP A 3 22.23 -24.63 -34.73
C ASP A 3 20.80 -24.15 -34.57
N THR A 4 19.90 -25.09 -34.29
CA THR A 4 18.54 -24.77 -33.85
C THR A 4 18.62 -24.29 -32.41
N ILE A 5 18.79 -22.98 -32.23
CA ILE A 5 18.55 -22.33 -30.94
C ILE A 5 17.08 -22.60 -30.63
N THR A 6 16.81 -23.56 -29.74
CA THR A 6 15.48 -23.74 -29.15
C THR A 6 15.16 -22.47 -28.39
N ASP A 7 14.33 -21.62 -28.99
CA ASP A 7 13.76 -20.44 -28.37
C ASP A 7 13.06 -20.90 -27.08
N THR A 8 13.75 -20.72 -25.95
CA THR A 8 13.29 -21.26 -24.69
C THR A 8 12.29 -20.26 -24.17
N GLU A 9 10.99 -20.59 -24.26
CA GLU A 9 9.89 -19.72 -23.84
C GLU A 9 10.23 -19.09 -22.48
N GLN A 10 10.40 -17.76 -22.48
CA GLN A 10 10.81 -17.01 -21.31
C GLN A 10 9.58 -16.44 -20.62
N GLU A 11 9.60 -16.47 -19.30
CA GLU A 11 8.57 -15.88 -18.48
C GLU A 11 9.15 -14.78 -17.61
N THR A 12 8.48 -13.63 -17.61
CA THR A 12 8.80 -12.55 -16.69
C THR A 12 8.25 -12.87 -15.32
N VAL A 13 9.16 -13.09 -14.39
CA VAL A 13 8.88 -13.42 -13.00
C VAL A 13 9.16 -12.21 -12.13
N ARG A 14 8.25 -11.93 -11.18
CA ARG A 14 8.39 -10.80 -10.25
C ARG A 14 8.79 -11.29 -8.87
N LEU A 15 9.92 -10.80 -8.38
CA LEU A 15 10.46 -11.12 -7.07
C LEU A 15 9.68 -10.36 -5.98
N VAL A 16 9.81 -10.84 -4.74
CA VAL A 16 9.15 -10.25 -3.56
C VAL A 16 9.53 -8.78 -3.34
N ASN A 17 10.71 -8.36 -3.82
CA ASN A 17 11.19 -6.99 -3.76
C ASN A 17 10.66 -6.08 -4.89
N GLY A 18 9.81 -6.60 -5.78
CA GLY A 18 9.18 -5.85 -6.89
C GLY A 18 10.01 -5.80 -8.17
N LEU A 19 11.23 -6.34 -8.18
CA LEU A 19 12.04 -6.48 -9.40
C LEU A 19 11.48 -7.60 -10.28
N SER A 20 11.63 -7.45 -11.60
CA SER A 20 11.30 -8.48 -12.58
C SER A 20 12.59 -9.09 -13.17
N CYS A 21 12.57 -10.39 -13.41
CA CYS A 21 13.60 -11.09 -14.18
C CYS A 21 12.95 -12.08 -15.16
N GLU A 22 13.61 -12.30 -16.30
CA GLU A 22 13.23 -13.33 -17.25
C GLU A 22 13.82 -14.67 -16.79
N LEU A 23 12.98 -15.68 -16.67
CA LEU A 23 13.37 -17.04 -16.35
C LEU A 23 12.82 -17.99 -17.41
N PRO A 24 13.52 -19.07 -17.77
CA PRO A 24 12.95 -20.11 -18.63
C PRO A 24 11.65 -20.64 -18.02
N ALA A 25 10.57 -20.72 -18.81
CA ALA A 25 9.24 -21.16 -18.35
C ALA A 25 9.27 -22.57 -17.71
N SER A 26 10.21 -23.41 -18.16
CA SER A 26 10.44 -24.76 -17.63
C SER A 26 11.15 -24.79 -16.27
N SER A 27 11.62 -23.64 -15.76
CA SER A 27 12.37 -23.57 -14.51
C SER A 27 11.46 -23.81 -13.29
N PRO A 28 11.83 -24.71 -12.37
CA PRO A 28 11.14 -24.86 -11.09
C PRO A 28 11.08 -23.55 -10.30
N LEU A 29 12.07 -22.68 -10.48
CA LEU A 29 12.15 -21.38 -9.84
C LEU A 29 11.12 -20.40 -10.42
N ALA A 30 10.89 -20.43 -11.73
CA ALA A 30 9.84 -19.63 -12.37
C ALA A 30 8.45 -20.03 -11.85
N LYS A 31 8.21 -21.33 -11.66
CA LYS A 31 6.96 -21.83 -11.06
C LYS A 31 6.78 -21.41 -9.60
N LEU A 32 7.85 -21.40 -8.81
CA LEU A 32 7.83 -21.00 -7.39
C LEU A 32 7.63 -19.49 -7.20
N LEU A 33 8.24 -18.70 -8.08
CA LEU A 33 8.26 -17.24 -7.99
C LEU A 33 7.16 -16.57 -8.83
N ARG A 34 6.37 -17.35 -9.57
CA ARG A 34 5.16 -16.85 -10.22
C ARG A 34 4.20 -16.33 -9.16
N SER A 35 4.17 -15.01 -9.01
CA SER A 35 3.06 -14.31 -8.39
C SER A 35 1.79 -14.74 -9.11
N GLN A 36 0.81 -15.28 -8.38
CA GLN A 36 -0.54 -15.52 -8.91
C GLN A 36 -1.27 -14.22 -9.25
N ARG A 37 -0.70 -13.08 -8.84
CA ARG A 37 -1.25 -11.75 -9.10
C ARG A 37 -0.78 -11.23 -10.45
N THR A 38 -1.75 -10.75 -11.20
CA THR A 38 -1.63 -10.07 -12.50
C THR A 38 -1.58 -8.56 -12.35
N TRP A 39 -2.23 -8.00 -11.34
CA TRP A 39 -2.29 -6.57 -11.09
C TRP A 39 -0.95 -6.02 -10.61
N VAL A 40 -0.59 -4.86 -11.13
CA VAL A 40 0.66 -4.17 -10.85
C VAL A 40 0.36 -2.78 -10.30
N GLY A 41 0.51 -2.65 -8.99
CA GLY A 41 0.47 -1.35 -8.33
C GLY A 41 1.79 -0.56 -8.43
N PRO A 42 1.81 0.64 -7.83
CA PRO A 42 2.96 1.53 -7.85
C PRO A 42 4.18 0.90 -7.18
N ASP A 43 5.35 1.14 -7.76
CA ASP A 43 6.64 0.71 -7.25
C ASP A 43 7.02 1.45 -5.95
N ALA A 44 8.17 1.10 -5.36
CA ALA A 44 8.60 1.74 -4.12
C ALA A 44 8.80 3.26 -4.28
N ARG A 45 9.37 3.73 -5.39
CA ARG A 45 9.63 5.15 -5.60
C ARG A 45 8.33 5.92 -5.76
N GLU A 46 7.38 5.39 -6.53
CA GLU A 46 6.04 5.96 -6.74
C GLU A 46 5.28 6.04 -5.42
N ARG A 47 5.28 4.97 -4.61
CA ARG A 47 4.71 4.99 -3.25
C ARG A 47 5.35 6.06 -2.37
N GLY A 48 6.67 6.21 -2.44
CA GLY A 48 7.38 7.27 -1.73
C GLY A 48 6.98 8.68 -2.19
N GLN A 49 6.62 8.87 -3.47
CA GLN A 49 6.11 10.15 -3.98
C GLN A 49 4.69 10.43 -3.47
N ILE A 50 3.83 9.41 -3.48
CA ILE A 50 2.46 9.48 -2.93
C ILE A 50 2.51 9.91 -1.46
N LEU A 51 3.34 9.24 -0.65
CA LEU A 51 3.50 9.56 0.77
C LEU A 51 4.02 10.97 1.01
N ARG A 52 5.04 11.42 0.27
CA ARG A 52 5.58 12.78 0.41
C ARG A 52 4.62 13.89 -0.02
N ALA A 53 3.71 13.59 -0.94
CA ALA A 53 2.75 14.57 -1.44
C ALA A 53 1.54 14.73 -0.52
N ALA A 54 1.21 13.68 0.25
CA ALA A 54 0.07 13.68 1.16
C ALA A 54 0.32 14.55 2.41
N LYS A 55 -0.74 15.19 2.87
CA LYS A 55 -0.81 15.90 4.17
C LYS A 55 -1.81 15.27 5.10
N SER A 56 -2.83 14.60 4.56
CA SER A 56 -3.94 14.02 5.33
C SER A 56 -4.15 12.55 5.01
N VAL A 57 -4.41 11.75 6.05
CA VAL A 57 -4.67 10.31 5.93
C VAL A 57 -5.91 9.94 6.72
N ALA A 58 -6.92 9.38 6.04
CA ALA A 58 -8.09 8.79 6.69
C ALA A 58 -7.91 7.28 6.85
N ILE A 59 -7.99 6.78 8.08
CA ILE A 59 -7.79 5.36 8.40
C ILE A 59 -9.14 4.67 8.60
N VAL A 60 -9.57 3.93 7.59
CA VAL A 60 -10.81 3.16 7.54
C VAL A 60 -10.62 1.82 8.22
N GLY A 61 -11.43 1.55 9.25
CA GLY A 61 -11.25 0.39 10.12
C GLY A 61 -10.22 0.62 11.24
N ALA A 62 -9.99 1.88 11.60
CA ALA A 62 -9.27 2.25 12.81
C ALA A 62 -9.89 1.55 14.03
N SER A 63 -9.09 0.99 14.92
CA SER A 63 -9.57 0.28 16.11
C SER A 63 -8.89 0.81 17.36
N PRO A 64 -9.60 0.97 18.49
CA PRO A 64 -8.98 1.30 19.78
C PRO A 64 -8.26 0.10 20.42
N ASN A 65 -8.41 -1.11 19.88
CA ASN A 65 -7.83 -2.33 20.44
C ASN A 65 -6.33 -2.41 20.08
N PRO A 66 -5.41 -2.40 21.08
CA PRO A 66 -3.98 -2.47 20.84
C PRO A 66 -3.51 -3.74 20.13
N ALA A 67 -4.28 -4.83 20.13
CA ALA A 67 -3.93 -6.05 19.40
C ALA A 67 -4.15 -5.94 17.88
N ARG A 68 -4.79 -4.87 17.40
CA ARG A 68 -5.12 -4.69 15.98
C ARG A 68 -4.01 -3.92 15.26
N SER A 69 -3.65 -4.36 14.06
CA SER A 69 -2.64 -3.70 13.25
C SER A 69 -2.96 -2.23 12.97
N SER A 70 -4.24 -1.87 12.82
CA SER A 70 -4.65 -0.49 12.64
C SER A 70 -4.30 0.40 13.82
N TYR A 71 -4.37 -0.10 15.06
CA TYR A 71 -3.95 0.65 16.25
C TYR A 71 -2.44 0.96 16.19
N PHE A 72 -1.60 -0.06 15.93
CA PHE A 72 -0.15 0.14 15.85
C PHE A 72 0.29 1.06 14.71
N VAL A 73 -0.37 0.97 13.55
CA VAL A 73 -0.09 1.87 12.42
C VAL A 73 -0.51 3.30 12.76
N SER A 74 -1.70 3.49 13.32
CA SER A 74 -2.17 4.81 13.77
C SER A 74 -1.24 5.44 14.81
N THR A 75 -0.81 4.69 15.83
CA THR A 75 0.16 5.18 16.83
C THR A 75 1.47 5.61 16.18
N TYR A 76 2.00 4.80 15.25
CA TYR A 76 3.24 5.14 14.55
C TYR A 76 3.09 6.43 13.73
N LEU A 77 2.03 6.55 12.94
CA LEU A 77 1.83 7.73 12.11
C LEU A 77 1.64 8.99 12.96
N GLN A 78 0.90 8.91 14.07
CA GLN A 78 0.70 10.04 14.98
C GLN A 78 2.01 10.52 15.64
N GLN A 79 2.96 9.62 15.85
CA GLN A 79 4.23 9.91 16.53
C GLN A 79 5.38 10.25 15.59
N SER A 80 5.35 9.73 14.36
CA SER A 80 6.52 9.68 13.47
C SER A 80 6.26 10.27 12.09
N ALA A 81 5.03 10.62 11.75
CA ALA A 81 4.67 11.22 10.46
C ALA A 81 3.98 12.57 10.67
N ASP A 82 4.19 13.48 9.73
CA ASP A 82 3.59 14.82 9.74
C ASP A 82 2.27 14.82 8.94
N TYR A 83 1.36 13.90 9.26
CA TYR A 83 0.04 13.82 8.63
C TYR A 83 -1.09 14.23 9.57
N ASP A 84 -2.10 14.91 9.03
CA ASP A 84 -3.40 15.07 9.66
C ASP A 84 -4.16 13.74 9.58
N LEU A 85 -4.32 13.07 10.73
CA LEU A 85 -4.95 11.75 10.80
C LEU A 85 -6.44 11.85 11.13
N TYR A 86 -7.25 11.17 10.33
CA TYR A 86 -8.70 11.04 10.55
C TYR A 86 -9.07 9.57 10.75
N PHE A 87 -9.73 9.24 11.85
CA PHE A 87 -10.11 7.85 12.14
C PHE A 87 -11.56 7.58 11.72
N VAL A 88 -11.78 6.50 10.98
CA VAL A 88 -13.12 6.09 10.52
C VAL A 88 -13.47 4.72 11.07
N ASN A 89 -14.42 4.69 12.02
CA ASN A 89 -14.99 3.48 12.60
C ASN A 89 -16.38 3.77 13.22
N PRO A 90 -17.47 3.16 12.70
CA PRO A 90 -18.82 3.41 13.21
C PRO A 90 -19.06 2.96 14.66
N ASN A 91 -18.18 2.11 15.20
CA ASN A 91 -18.32 1.49 16.52
C ASN A 91 -17.47 2.16 17.61
N ALA A 92 -16.75 3.25 17.30
CA ALA A 92 -15.91 3.97 18.24
C ALA A 92 -16.18 5.48 18.14
N THR A 93 -15.99 6.19 19.24
CA THR A 93 -16.16 7.65 19.31
C THR A 93 -14.82 8.37 19.45
N GLU A 94 -13.82 7.71 20.03
CA GLU A 94 -12.48 8.25 20.26
C GLU A 94 -11.44 7.13 20.09
N ILE A 95 -10.34 7.42 19.41
CA ILE A 95 -9.16 6.55 19.26
C ILE A 95 -7.92 7.42 19.41
N LEU A 96 -6.97 7.02 20.27
CA LEU A 96 -5.70 7.74 20.49
C LEU A 96 -5.88 9.24 20.82
N GLY A 97 -6.93 9.58 21.57
CA GLY A 97 -7.26 10.97 21.95
C GLY A 97 -7.78 11.84 20.81
N GLN A 98 -8.16 11.24 19.68
CA GLN A 98 -8.73 11.94 18.52
C GLN A 98 -10.18 11.51 18.27
N PRO A 99 -11.03 12.41 17.76
CA PRO A 99 -12.40 12.07 17.39
C PRO A 99 -12.43 11.02 16.26
N VAL A 100 -13.45 10.18 16.29
CA VAL A 100 -13.69 9.14 15.28
C VAL A 100 -14.98 9.42 14.52
N TYR A 101 -14.91 9.28 13.21
CA TYR A 101 -16.02 9.46 12.27
C TYR A 101 -16.66 8.12 11.93
N LYS A 102 -17.97 8.10 11.67
CA LYS A 102 -18.69 6.84 11.39
C LYS A 102 -18.43 6.35 9.97
N SER A 103 -18.30 7.27 9.02
CA SER A 103 -18.06 7.00 7.61
C SER A 103 -17.07 8.02 7.01
N LEU A 104 -16.59 7.73 5.80
CA LEU A 104 -15.78 8.67 5.03
C LEU A 104 -16.54 9.96 4.69
N ALA A 105 -17.86 9.88 4.51
CA ALA A 105 -18.71 11.03 4.19
C ALA A 105 -18.88 12.01 5.37
N ASP A 106 -18.61 11.56 6.60
CA ASP A 106 -18.68 12.40 7.80
C ASP A 106 -17.39 13.20 8.04
N LEU A 107 -16.35 12.99 7.22
CA LEU A 107 -15.08 13.69 7.38
C LEU A 107 -15.23 15.19 7.07
N PRO A 108 -14.55 16.07 7.83
CA PRO A 108 -14.60 17.52 7.60
C PRO A 108 -13.77 17.96 6.39
N VAL A 109 -12.96 17.06 5.84
CA VAL A 109 -12.06 17.30 4.70
C VAL A 109 -12.05 16.09 3.78
N VAL A 110 -11.62 16.30 2.54
CA VAL A 110 -11.28 15.19 1.64
C VAL A 110 -9.82 14.79 1.91
N PRO A 111 -9.55 13.58 2.45
CA PRO A 111 -8.20 13.11 2.72
C PRO A 111 -7.41 12.86 1.42
N ASP A 112 -6.10 13.07 1.47
CA ASP A 112 -5.19 12.77 0.36
C ASP A 112 -5.05 11.26 0.14
N ILE A 113 -5.00 10.51 1.24
CA ILE A 113 -4.90 9.04 1.26
C ILE A 113 -6.00 8.46 2.15
N VAL A 114 -6.73 7.48 1.63
CA VAL A 114 -7.63 6.62 2.41
C VAL A 114 -6.93 5.29 2.69
N ASP A 115 -6.47 5.08 3.92
CA ASP A 115 -5.78 3.87 4.39
C ASP A 115 -6.77 2.84 4.96
N VAL A 116 -6.79 1.63 4.41
CA VAL A 116 -7.90 0.67 4.57
C VAL A 116 -7.46 -0.61 5.27
N PHE A 117 -8.11 -0.90 6.40
CA PHE A 117 -7.96 -2.11 7.22
C PHE A 117 -9.20 -3.02 7.18
N ARG A 118 -9.95 -3.00 6.07
CA ARG A 118 -11.13 -3.86 5.82
C ARG A 118 -10.73 -5.10 5.02
N ARG A 119 -11.57 -6.13 4.99
CA ARG A 119 -11.25 -7.37 4.28
C ARG A 119 -11.24 -7.12 2.77
N GLY A 120 -10.53 -7.96 2.01
CA GLY A 120 -10.43 -7.87 0.54
C GLY A 120 -11.80 -7.86 -0.16
N THR A 121 -12.78 -8.56 0.40
CA THR A 121 -14.18 -8.60 -0.08
C THR A 121 -14.90 -7.26 0.04
N ASP A 122 -14.47 -6.41 0.97
CA ASP A 122 -15.12 -5.14 1.29
C ASP A 122 -14.49 -3.98 0.48
N ILE A 123 -13.36 -4.22 -0.21
CA ILE A 123 -12.60 -3.18 -0.95
C ILE A 123 -13.40 -2.55 -2.10
N PRO A 124 -14.19 -3.28 -2.92
CA PRO A 124 -15.00 -2.65 -3.96
C PRO A 124 -15.94 -1.56 -3.41
N GLN A 125 -16.61 -1.83 -2.28
CA GLN A 125 -17.48 -0.85 -1.63
C GLN A 125 -16.66 0.34 -1.10
N VAL A 126 -15.49 0.09 -0.49
CA VAL A 126 -14.63 1.18 -0.01
C VAL A 126 -14.15 2.06 -1.16
N ILE A 127 -13.88 1.49 -2.35
CA ILE A 127 -13.56 2.28 -3.55
C ILE A 127 -14.69 3.22 -3.91
N ASP A 128 -15.94 2.75 -3.91
CA ASP A 128 -17.10 3.61 -4.18
C ASP A 128 -17.18 4.77 -3.17
N GLU A 129 -16.94 4.50 -1.89
CA GLU A 129 -16.90 5.54 -0.85
C GLU A 129 -15.77 6.54 -1.08
N VAL A 130 -14.56 6.08 -1.45
CA VAL A 130 -13.38 6.91 -1.76
C VAL A 130 -13.65 7.82 -2.95
N VAL A 131 -14.24 7.27 -4.03
CA VAL A 131 -14.62 8.04 -5.22
C VAL A 131 -15.68 9.09 -4.86
N ALA A 132 -16.69 8.71 -4.08
CA ALA A 132 -17.78 9.60 -3.70
C ALA A 132 -17.31 10.83 -2.91
N ILE A 133 -16.33 10.68 -2.01
CA ILE A 133 -15.74 11.80 -1.28
C ILE A 133 -14.72 12.60 -2.10
N GLY A 134 -14.32 12.11 -3.28
CA GLY A 134 -13.38 12.78 -4.18
C GLY A 134 -11.90 12.59 -3.83
N ALA A 135 -11.57 11.67 -2.93
CA ALA A 135 -10.19 11.32 -2.61
C ALA A 135 -9.52 10.65 -3.81
N LYS A 136 -8.20 10.82 -3.94
CA LYS A 136 -7.44 10.37 -5.13
C LYS A 136 -6.64 9.09 -4.91
N THR A 137 -6.35 8.75 -3.66
CA THR A 137 -5.53 7.58 -3.33
C THR A 137 -6.26 6.68 -2.35
N ILE A 138 -6.37 5.40 -2.71
CA ILE A 138 -6.73 4.33 -1.78
C ILE A 138 -5.48 3.51 -1.47
N TRP A 139 -5.24 3.28 -0.19
CA TRP A 139 -4.11 2.51 0.32
C TRP A 139 -4.62 1.30 1.10
N VAL A 140 -4.57 0.13 0.50
CA VAL A 140 -5.02 -1.13 1.10
C VAL A 140 -3.85 -1.80 1.81
N GLN A 141 -4.01 -2.04 3.11
CA GLN A 141 -2.93 -2.45 4.01
C GLN A 141 -2.37 -3.85 3.70
N LEU A 142 -1.21 -4.12 4.30
CA LEU A 142 -0.48 -5.38 4.14
C LEU A 142 -1.36 -6.60 4.49
N GLY A 143 -1.30 -7.63 3.65
CA GLY A 143 -2.06 -8.86 3.75
C GLY A 143 -3.47 -8.79 3.15
N ILE A 144 -3.89 -7.62 2.66
CA ILE A 144 -5.22 -7.39 2.11
C ILE A 144 -5.08 -7.07 0.63
N TRP A 145 -5.78 -7.84 -0.22
CA TRP A 145 -5.77 -7.61 -1.65
C TRP A 145 -7.02 -8.14 -2.36
N ASN A 146 -7.36 -7.50 -3.49
CA ASN A 146 -8.41 -7.85 -4.43
C ASN A 146 -8.06 -7.19 -5.78
N GLU A 147 -7.64 -7.99 -6.76
CA GLU A 147 -7.16 -7.46 -8.05
C GLU A 147 -8.27 -6.83 -8.88
N GLU A 148 -9.45 -7.45 -8.91
CA GLU A 148 -10.62 -6.90 -9.60
C GLU A 148 -10.99 -5.53 -9.04
N ALA A 149 -10.96 -5.39 -7.72
CA ALA A 149 -11.18 -4.10 -7.07
C ALA A 149 -10.10 -3.09 -7.44
N ALA A 150 -8.83 -3.50 -7.54
CA ALA A 150 -7.75 -2.60 -7.92
C ALA A 150 -7.93 -2.04 -9.34
N TYR A 151 -8.22 -2.91 -10.32
CA TYR A 151 -8.53 -2.48 -11.68
C TYR A 151 -9.77 -1.58 -11.73
N TYR A 152 -10.80 -1.91 -10.96
CA TYR A 152 -12.01 -1.10 -10.87
C TYR A 152 -11.69 0.30 -10.31
N GLY A 153 -10.91 0.41 -9.24
CA GLY A 153 -10.51 1.70 -8.68
C GLY A 153 -9.69 2.55 -9.65
N GLU A 154 -8.77 1.94 -10.40
CA GLU A 154 -8.00 2.62 -11.45
C GLU A 154 -8.90 3.14 -12.59
N GLN A 155 -9.92 2.38 -12.99
CA GLN A 155 -10.92 2.84 -13.97
C GLN A 155 -11.73 4.04 -13.48
N GLN A 156 -11.91 4.18 -12.16
CA GLN A 156 -12.52 5.37 -11.54
C GLN A 156 -11.52 6.53 -11.36
N GLY A 157 -10.27 6.37 -11.81
CA GLY A 157 -9.22 7.39 -11.72
C GLY A 157 -8.53 7.47 -10.36
N LEU A 158 -8.64 6.44 -9.52
CA LEU A 158 -7.90 6.36 -8.26
C LEU A 158 -6.47 5.88 -8.49
N THR A 159 -5.56 6.39 -7.67
CA THR A 159 -4.27 5.72 -7.43
C THR A 159 -4.49 4.62 -6.40
N VAL A 160 -4.30 3.36 -6.80
CA VAL A 160 -4.47 2.20 -5.93
C VAL A 160 -3.12 1.70 -5.44
N VAL A 161 -2.91 1.73 -4.12
CA VAL A 161 -1.82 1.02 -3.46
C VAL A 161 -2.43 -0.16 -2.71
N MET A 162 -1.91 -1.37 -2.88
CA MET A 162 -2.49 -2.56 -2.25
C MET A 162 -1.42 -3.52 -1.76
N ASP A 163 -1.74 -4.24 -0.68
CA ASP A 163 -0.84 -5.16 0.02
C ASP A 163 0.45 -4.47 0.47
N ARG A 164 0.34 -3.23 0.97
CA ARG A 164 1.48 -2.45 1.48
C ARG A 164 1.11 -1.81 2.80
N CYS A 165 2.00 -1.90 3.79
CA CYS A 165 1.78 -1.22 5.06
C CYS A 165 2.26 0.23 4.96
N ILE A 166 1.38 1.20 5.22
CA ILE A 166 1.73 2.63 5.12
C ILE A 166 2.85 3.00 6.10
N LYS A 167 2.85 2.42 7.31
CA LYS A 167 3.93 2.58 8.30
C LYS A 167 5.27 2.10 7.76
N VAL A 168 5.31 0.91 7.15
CA VAL A 168 6.55 0.33 6.64
C VAL A 168 7.08 1.15 5.47
N GLU A 169 6.21 1.57 4.57
CA GLU A 169 6.60 2.41 3.42
C GLU A 169 7.00 3.82 3.86
N HIS A 170 6.32 4.41 4.83
CA HIS A 170 6.74 5.68 5.45
C HIS A 170 8.14 5.55 6.06
N ALA A 171 8.38 4.52 6.89
CA ALA A 171 9.67 4.27 7.51
C ALA A 171 10.78 3.94 6.49
N ARG A 172 10.44 3.28 5.37
CA ARG A 172 11.35 3.00 4.26
C ARG A 172 11.98 4.29 3.72
N PHE A 173 11.19 5.36 3.59
CA PHE A 173 11.65 6.63 3.01
C PHE A 173 12.05 7.69 4.04
N GLY A 174 11.54 7.63 5.27
CA GLY A 174 11.89 8.51 6.38
C GLY A 174 13.28 8.26 6.98
N GLY A 175 13.93 7.15 6.59
CA GLY A 175 15.30 6.83 6.96
C GLY A 175 15.43 5.96 8.21
N GLY A 176 16.56 5.25 8.32
CA GLY A 176 16.91 4.45 9.50
C GLY A 176 16.52 2.97 9.44
N LEU A 177 15.52 2.56 8.64
CA LEU A 177 15.14 1.14 8.54
C LEU A 177 16.29 0.27 8.00
N HIS A 178 17.07 0.79 7.05
CA HIS A 178 18.27 0.12 6.54
C HIS A 178 19.38 -0.01 7.60
N LEU A 179 19.45 0.89 8.59
CA LEU A 179 20.42 0.79 9.69
C LEU A 179 20.10 -0.36 10.63
N LEU A 180 18.84 -0.82 10.62
CA LEU A 180 18.36 -1.97 11.38
C LEU A 180 18.43 -3.27 10.54
N GLY A 181 19.10 -3.25 9.39
CA GLY A 181 19.31 -4.43 8.54
C GLY A 181 18.14 -4.78 7.61
N PHE A 182 17.12 -3.93 7.49
CA PHE A 182 16.02 -4.16 6.55
C PHE A 182 16.41 -3.75 5.13
N ASP A 183 16.10 -4.60 4.16
CA ASP A 183 16.20 -4.24 2.74
C ASP A 183 15.10 -3.23 2.37
N THR A 184 15.51 -1.97 2.25
CA THR A 184 14.65 -0.86 1.85
C THR A 184 14.49 -0.74 0.34
N GLY A 185 15.18 -1.54 -0.48
CA GLY A 185 15.17 -1.41 -1.94
C GLY A 185 15.60 -0.02 -2.44
N GLN A 186 16.10 0.85 -1.55
CA GLN A 186 16.49 2.21 -1.86
C GLN A 186 18.00 2.26 -2.00
N ILE A 187 18.47 2.36 -3.25
CA ILE A 187 19.87 2.62 -3.55
C ILE A 187 20.01 4.11 -3.85
N SER A 188 20.76 4.83 -3.01
CA SER A 188 21.02 6.26 -3.19
C SER A 188 22.46 6.59 -2.84
N ALA A 189 23.14 7.30 -3.74
CA ALA A 189 24.45 7.89 -3.46
C ALA A 189 24.36 9.21 -2.66
N ARG A 190 23.14 9.76 -2.46
CA ARG A 190 22.91 11.01 -1.73
C ARG A 190 22.75 10.74 -0.25
N LYS A 191 23.44 11.53 0.57
CA LYS A 191 23.33 11.50 2.04
C LYS A 191 21.90 11.89 2.46
N THR A 192 21.26 11.04 3.25
CA THR A 192 19.95 11.34 3.85
C THR A 192 20.08 12.60 4.71
N LYS A 193 19.35 13.66 4.39
CA LYS A 193 19.22 14.83 5.26
C LYS A 193 18.35 14.38 6.44
N ARG A 194 18.95 14.35 7.63
CA ARG A 194 18.24 14.17 8.90
C ARG A 194 17.69 15.51 9.35
#